data_AF-A0A132B4L3-F1
#
_entry.id   AF-A0A132B4L3-F1
#
_cell.length_a   1.000
_cell.length_b   1.000
_cell.length_c   1.000
_cell.angle_alpha   90.00
_cell.angle_beta   90.00
_cell.angle_gamma   90.00
#
_symmetry.space_group_name_H-M   'P 1'
#
loop_
_entity.id
_entity.type
_entity.pdbx_description
1 polymer ?
#
loop_
_entity_poly.entity_id
_entity_poly.type
_entity_poly.pdbx_seq_one_letter_code
_entity_poly.pdbx_strand_id
1 'polypeptide(L)'
;MAGSFNVCIPVRVNSAKSHSKRVIIRFPLPYKVGDLQHPGNAEEKIRSEAATFIWIRENCPTVPIPYLWGFGLPDGKSVCDIM
;
A
#
# COMPACT_ATOMS: atom_id res chain seq x y z
N MET A 1 18.93 9.33 1.71
CA MET A 1 17.81 9.07 2.65
C MET A 1 17.15 7.77 2.25
N ALA A 2 17.09 6.77 3.14
CA ALA A 2 16.33 5.54 2.90
C ALA A 2 14.97 5.63 3.60
N GLY A 3 13.89 5.31 2.89
CA GLY A 3 12.56 5.24 3.48
C GLY A 3 12.51 4.11 4.50
N SER A 4 12.44 4.46 5.79
CA SER A 4 12.51 3.47 6.87
C SER A 4 11.15 3.19 7.53
N PHE A 5 10.07 3.80 7.04
CA PHE A 5 8.73 3.77 7.64
C PHE A 5 7.85 2.59 7.22
N ASN A 6 8.21 1.90 6.14
CA ASN A 6 7.45 0.79 5.59
C ASN A 6 8.35 -0.44 5.44
N VAL A 7 7.83 -1.61 5.77
CA VAL A 7 8.42 -2.91 5.40
C VAL A 7 7.80 -3.33 4.07
N CYS A 8 8.65 -3.62 3.10
CA CYS A 8 8.24 -4.09 1.77
C CYS A 8 8.50 -5.59 1.66
N ILE A 9 7.44 -6.38 1.53
CA ILE A 9 7.51 -7.83 1.39
C ILE A 9 7.21 -8.19 -0.08
N PRO A 10 8.19 -8.70 -0.85
CA PRO A 10 7.93 -9.18 -2.20
C PRO A 10 7.16 -10.50 -2.14
N VAL A 11 6.05 -10.57 -2.87
CA VAL A 11 5.19 -11.76 -2.96
C VAL A 11 5.09 -12.21 -4.41
N ARG A 12 5.33 -13.50 -4.64
CA ARG A 12 5.14 -14.13 -5.95
C ARG A 12 3.84 -14.90 -5.94
N VAL A 13 2.89 -14.44 -6.75
CA VAL A 13 1.59 -15.09 -6.95
C VAL A 13 1.70 -16.01 -8.16
N ASN A 14 1.74 -17.31 -7.90
CA ASN A 14 1.71 -18.32 -8.95
C ASN A 14 0.24 -18.67 -9.25
N SER A 15 -0.19 -18.49 -10.49
CA SER A 15 -1.52 -18.90 -10.96
C SER A 15 -1.36 -19.99 -12.00
N ALA A 16 -2.16 -21.06 -11.88
CA ALA A 16 -2.17 -22.15 -12.87
C ALA A 16 -2.75 -21.70 -14.23
N LYS A 17 -3.47 -20.57 -14.27
CA LYS A 17 -4.18 -20.05 -15.46
C LYS A 17 -3.59 -18.75 -16.03
N SER A 18 -2.55 -18.17 -15.43
CA SER A 18 -1.98 -16.88 -15.86
C SER A 18 -0.49 -16.78 -15.53
N HIS A 19 0.21 -15.85 -16.17
CA HIS A 19 1.62 -15.55 -15.88
C HIS A 19 1.83 -15.27 -14.37
N SER A 20 2.94 -15.76 -13.82
CA SER A 20 3.30 -15.51 -12.43
C SER A 20 3.39 -14.00 -12.18
N LYS A 21 2.52 -13.46 -11.31
CA LYS A 21 2.53 -12.05 -10.94
C LYS A 21 3.47 -11.85 -9.75
N ARG A 22 4.26 -10.78 -9.78
CA ARG A 22 5.07 -10.34 -8.64
C ARG A 22 4.45 -9.06 -8.10
N VAL A 23 4.07 -9.09 -6.83
CA VAL A 23 3.51 -7.95 -6.11
C VAL A 23 4.38 -7.62 -4.91
N ILE A 24 4.24 -6.40 -4.40
CA ILE A 24 4.91 -5.97 -3.17
C ILE A 24 3.82 -5.58 -2.19
N ILE A 25 3.85 -6.18 -1.00
CA ILE A 25 3.00 -5.77 0.10
C ILE A 25 3.80 -4.80 0.97
N ARG A 26 3.20 -3.66 1.30
CA ARG A 26 3.83 -2.62 2.12
C ARG A 26 3.09 -2.52 3.44
N PHE A 27 3.82 -2.70 4.54
CA PHE A 27 3.28 -2.54 5.89
C PHE A 27 3.92 -1.32 6.55
N PRO A 28 3.12 -0.37 7.08
CA PRO A 28 3.67 0.70 7.90
C PRO A 28 4.20 0.12 9.20
N LEU A 29 5.30 0.70 9.70
CA LEU A 29 5.89 0.34 10.98
C LEU A 29 5.26 1.20 12.09
N PRO A 30 4.39 0.63 12.96
CA PRO A 30 3.60 1.41 13.91
C PRO A 30 4.45 2.26 14.86
N TYR A 31 5.60 1.72 15.29
CA TYR A 31 6.53 2.41 16.18
C TYR A 31 7.24 3.61 15.53
N LYS A 32 7.31 3.68 14.19
CA LYS A 32 7.92 4.81 13.47
C LYS A 32 6.93 5.89 13.06
N VAL A 33 5.65 5.55 13.02
CA VAL A 33 4.56 6.51 12.79
C VAL A 33 4.04 7.10 14.10
N GLY A 34 4.62 6.73 15.25
CA GLY A 34 4.18 7.26 16.54
C GLY A 34 2.78 6.81 16.92
N ASP A 35 2.30 5.66 16.42
CA ASP A 35 0.93 5.18 16.65
C ASP A 35 0.67 4.91 18.15
N LEU A 36 1.73 4.59 18.92
CA LEU A 36 1.66 4.45 20.37
C LEU A 36 1.35 5.77 21.09
N GLN A 37 1.80 6.90 20.54
CA GLN A 37 1.55 8.23 21.10
C GLN A 37 0.24 8.83 20.58
N HIS A 38 -0.08 8.55 19.32
CA HIS A 38 -1.28 9.03 18.63
C HIS A 38 -1.96 7.84 17.93
N PRO A 39 -2.91 7.15 18.59
CA PRO A 39 -3.55 5.98 18.00
C PRO A 39 -4.31 6.38 16.73
N GLY A 40 -4.10 5.62 15.64
CA GLY A 40 -4.72 5.86 14.34
C GLY A 40 -3.81 6.53 13.32
N ASN A 41 -2.60 6.91 13.70
CA ASN A 41 -1.64 7.51 12.77
C ASN A 41 -1.16 6.50 11.71
N ALA A 42 -1.08 5.22 12.07
CA ALA A 42 -0.82 4.15 11.11
C ALA A 42 -1.94 4.02 10.07
N GLU A 43 -3.20 4.13 10.52
CA GLU A 43 -4.37 4.05 9.65
C GLU A 43 -4.44 5.25 8.70
N GLU A 44 -4.27 6.46 9.23
CA GLU A 44 -4.26 7.70 8.46
C GLU A 44 -3.17 7.66 7.38
N LYS A 45 -1.98 7.15 7.72
CA LYS A 45 -0.91 6.95 6.76
C LYS A 45 -1.31 6.01 5.62
N ILE A 46 -1.95 4.88 5.92
CA ILE A 46 -2.39 3.92 4.88
C ILE A 46 -3.41 4.59 3.94
N ARG A 47 -4.41 5.28 4.52
CA ARG A 47 -5.44 5.98 3.75
C ARG A 47 -4.84 7.07 2.87
N SER A 48 -3.93 7.88 3.41
CA SER A 48 -3.25 8.95 2.70
C SER A 48 -2.36 8.43 1.56
N GLU A 49 -1.58 7.36 1.80
CA GLU A 49 -0.79 6.72 0.74
C GLU A 49 -1.71 6.17 -0.37
N ALA A 50 -2.78 5.47 -0.01
CA ALA A 50 -3.74 4.91 -0.98
C ALA A 50 -4.41 6.01 -1.82
N ALA A 51 -4.93 7.06 -1.18
CA ALA A 51 -5.54 8.20 -1.85
C ALA A 51 -4.56 8.89 -2.81
N THR A 52 -3.30 9.05 -2.40
CA THR A 52 -2.26 9.64 -3.26
C THR A 52 -2.00 8.79 -4.49
N PHE A 53 -1.90 7.46 -4.35
CA PHE A 53 -1.73 6.56 -5.48
C PHE A 53 -2.90 6.69 -6.46
N ILE A 54 -4.15 6.68 -5.98
CA ILE A 54 -5.36 6.82 -6.80
C ILE A 54 -5.35 8.19 -7.51
N TRP A 55 -5.07 9.26 -6.78
CA TRP A 55 -5.07 10.61 -7.34
C TRP A 55 -4.02 10.78 -8.46
N ILE A 56 -2.78 10.30 -8.25
CA ILE A 56 -1.72 10.39 -9.26
C ILE A 56 -2.12 9.61 -10.52
N ARG A 57 -2.78 8.45 -10.38
CA ARG A 57 -3.25 7.66 -11.52
C ARG A 57 -4.24 8.43 -12.37
N GLU A 58 -5.21 9.06 -11.72
CA GLU A 58 -6.31 9.77 -12.39
C GLU A 58 -5.84 11.08 -13.02
N ASN A 59 -4.97 11.82 -12.33
CA ASN A 59 -4.59 13.18 -12.71
C ASN A 59 -3.26 13.26 -13.47
N CYS A 60 -2.40 12.24 -13.36
CA CYS A 60 -1.06 12.22 -13.95
C CYS A 60 -0.77 10.89 -14.67
N PRO A 61 -1.55 10.52 -15.71
CA PRO A 61 -1.43 9.22 -16.37
C PRO A 61 -0.09 9.00 -17.08
N THR A 62 0.67 10.07 -17.34
CA THR A 62 2.00 10.02 -17.94
C THR A 62 3.09 9.63 -16.95
N VAL A 63 2.83 9.71 -15.64
CA VAL A 63 3.80 9.35 -14.60
C VAL A 63 3.72 7.85 -14.35
N PRO A 64 4.80 7.09 -14.61
CA PRO A 64 4.80 5.65 -14.36
C PRO A 64 4.83 5.38 -12.85
N ILE A 65 3.70 4.95 -12.31
CA ILE A 65 3.59 4.51 -10.91
C ILE A 65 3.14 3.05 -10.81
N PRO A 66 3.55 2.32 -9.76
CA PRO A 66 3.12 0.95 -9.58
C PRO A 66 1.60 0.87 -9.39
N TYR A 67 1.02 -0.25 -9.83
CA TYR A 67 -0.38 -0.58 -9.66
C TYR A 67 -0.74 -0.80 -8.19
N LEU A 68 -1.67 0.00 -7.65
CA LEU A 68 -2.27 -0.24 -6.34
C LEU A 68 -3.38 -1.27 -6.46
N TRP A 69 -3.08 -2.52 -6.13
CA TRP A 69 -4.06 -3.63 -6.21
C TRP A 69 -5.10 -3.60 -5.08
N GLY A 70 -4.74 -3.02 -3.94
CA GLY A 70 -5.59 -2.97 -2.76
C GLY A 70 -4.85 -2.44 -1.54
N PHE A 71 -5.59 -2.14 -0.48
CA PHE A 71 -5.06 -1.78 0.83
C PHE A 71 -5.97 -2.34 1.95
N GLY A 72 -5.39 -2.51 3.13
CA GLY A 72 -6.09 -3.00 4.32
C GLY A 72 -5.86 -2.09 5.52
N LEU A 73 -6.86 -1.99 6.39
CA LEU A 73 -6.87 -1.17 7.60
C LEU A 73 -6.83 -2.06 8.85
N PRO A 74 -6.36 -1.52 10.00
CA PRO A 74 -6.24 -2.28 11.25
C PRO A 74 -7.59 -2.75 11.82
N ASP A 75 -8.71 -2.14 11.42
CA ASP A 75 -10.07 -2.55 11.81
C ASP A 75 -10.61 -3.76 11.00
N GLY A 76 -9.77 -4.38 10.17
CA GLY A 76 -10.13 -5.52 9.35
C GLY A 76 -10.80 -5.15 8.03
N LYS A 77 -11.07 -3.86 7.76
CA LYS A 77 -11.55 -3.42 6.45
C LYS A 77 -10.45 -3.54 5.42
N SER A 78 -10.79 -4.05 4.25
CA SER A 78 -9.88 -4.10 3.11
C SER A 78 -10.62 -3.77 1.83
N VAL A 79 -9.90 -3.13 0.91
CA VAL A 79 -10.37 -2.87 -0.45
C VAL A 79 -9.36 -3.52 -1.38
N CYS A 80 -9.86 -4.41 -2.23
CA CYS A 80 -9.10 -5.10 -3.27
C CYS A 80 -9.72 -4.76 -4.63
N ASP A 81 -8.95 -4.93 -5.69
CA ASP A 81 -9.42 -4.67 -7.06
C ASP A 81 -9.79 -3.20 -7.26
N ILE A 82 -8.92 -2.29 -6.79
CA ILE A 82 -9.04 -0.83 -7.02
C ILE A 82 -8.69 -0.50 -8.50
N MET A 83 -8.96 -1.42 -9.42
CA MET A 83 -8.50 -1.39 -10.80
C MET A 83 -9.33 -2.25 -11.73
#